data_AF-A0AAN7K8F0-F1
#
_entry.id   AF-A0AAN7K8F0-F1
#
_cell.length_a   1.000
_cell.length_b   1.000
_cell.length_c   1.000
_cell.angle_alpha   90.00
_cell.angle_beta   90.00
_cell.angle_gamma   90.00
#
_symmetry.space_group_name_H-M   'P 1'
#
loop_
_entity.id
_entity.type
_entity.pdbx_description
1 polymer ?
#
loop_
_entity_poly.entity_id
_entity_poly.type
_entity_poly.pdbx_seq_one_letter_code
_entity_poly.pdbx_strand_id
1 'polypeptide(L)'
;MGVVSGPYQPEYIVCQRPHIISSKGYWFGDHPFDNTVPLLFSQIVLVFIISRFIHFLFKPLKQSLFIFQVVAGIIVGPSVLGQYPGYLELFFPPIGILILETFSRLGFLIHLFTVGVQIDTSILKNPGRPAAFVGTSCFLFPYIVCFLTIYTLKKTGNFDGTMKNSLYFIAMFSSFTSFAVITNHLRDLRILNSEMGRMASNAAFICELCANGVTLFINSFNIAISISEWDSLLSFLSVGSLLVLIFFILRPAIIWSINHSFGGESIGESQFVFLIVAVLGVGLLFDIFGQQSALGVLLLGLSLPNRSSFRESLVNKIEAISAALLIPAFTTMAGMRTNLTFIGGRSSIIIQTLIITGIISKFCGTLLSAVYCGIPFRDAITLSCIMCCKGIIEVSVFITYKDWMVHQISLQLFIVLF
;
A
#
# COMPACT_ATOMS: atom_id res chain seq x y z
N MET A 1 0.49 -29.13 -15.51
CA MET A 1 1.31 -28.41 -14.52
C MET A 1 2.45 -29.33 -14.12
N GLY A 2 3.69 -28.85 -14.14
CA GLY A 2 4.84 -29.59 -13.61
C GLY A 2 5.35 -28.88 -12.36
N VAL A 3 5.67 -29.63 -11.30
CA VAL A 3 6.37 -29.06 -10.15
C VAL A 3 7.85 -28.95 -10.51
N VAL A 4 8.41 -27.75 -10.45
CA VAL A 4 9.82 -27.49 -10.66
C VAL A 4 10.41 -26.97 -9.37
N SER A 5 11.64 -27.37 -9.08
CA SER A 5 12.41 -26.83 -7.96
C SER A 5 12.77 -25.39 -8.25
N GLY A 6 11.96 -24.45 -7.74
CA GLY A 6 12.35 -23.06 -7.65
C GLY A 6 13.44 -22.87 -6.59
N PRO A 7 14.16 -21.73 -6.59
CA PRO A 7 15.24 -21.47 -5.64
C PRO A 7 14.79 -21.46 -4.17
N TYR A 8 13.48 -21.34 -3.89
CA TYR A 8 12.96 -21.22 -2.53
C TYR A 8 11.72 -22.09 -2.21
N GLN A 9 10.91 -22.49 -3.21
CA GLN A 9 9.76 -23.40 -3.07
C GLN A 9 9.54 -24.20 -4.37
N PRO A 10 8.81 -25.35 -4.32
CA PRO A 10 8.29 -25.99 -5.52
C PRO A 10 7.41 -25.00 -6.30
N GLU A 11 7.88 -24.56 -7.44
CA GLU A 11 7.16 -23.70 -8.37
C GLU A 11 6.34 -24.57 -9.31
N TYR A 12 5.11 -24.14 -9.62
CA TYR A 12 4.28 -24.82 -10.60
C TYR A 12 4.51 -24.20 -11.98
N ILE A 13 5.17 -24.93 -12.87
CA ILE A 13 5.20 -24.57 -14.28
C ILE A 13 3.85 -24.97 -14.88
N VAL A 14 3.07 -23.97 -15.24
CA VAL A 14 1.83 -24.15 -15.99
C VAL A 14 2.15 -23.88 -17.46
N CYS A 15 2.15 -24.91 -18.30
CA CYS A 15 2.14 -24.71 -19.75
C CYS A 15 0.82 -24.05 -20.14
N GLN A 16 0.87 -22.77 -20.48
CA GLN A 16 -0.28 -22.00 -20.94
C GLN A 16 0.00 -21.44 -22.33
N ARG A 17 -1.06 -21.12 -23.07
CA ARG A 17 -0.96 -20.52 -24.42
C ARG A 17 -1.09 -18.98 -24.27
N PRO A 18 0.02 -18.22 -24.23
CA PRO A 18 -0.02 -16.78 -23.97
C PRO A 18 -0.66 -15.96 -25.10
N HIS A 19 -0.88 -16.56 -26.29
CA HIS A 19 -1.35 -15.86 -27.48
C HIS A 19 -2.88 -15.71 -27.57
N ILE A 20 -3.65 -16.28 -26.63
CA ILE A 20 -5.11 -16.28 -26.72
C ILE A 20 -5.70 -15.14 -25.85
N ILE A 21 -5.72 -13.93 -26.43
CA ILE A 21 -6.17 -12.71 -25.75
C ILE A 21 -7.69 -12.53 -25.87
N SER A 22 -8.23 -12.77 -27.08
CA SER A 22 -9.63 -12.53 -27.44
C SER A 22 -10.34 -13.83 -27.77
N SER A 23 -11.56 -13.97 -27.28
CA SER A 23 -12.39 -15.13 -27.59
C SER A 23 -12.97 -15.04 -29.00
N LYS A 24 -13.03 -16.19 -29.70
CA LYS A 24 -13.79 -16.34 -30.95
C LYS A 24 -15.31 -16.35 -30.70
N GLY A 25 -15.73 -16.55 -29.45
CA GLY A 25 -17.11 -16.58 -29.01
C GLY A 25 -17.63 -18.00 -28.78
N TYR A 26 -18.61 -18.12 -27.90
CA TYR A 26 -19.21 -19.40 -27.48
C TYR A 26 -19.71 -20.24 -28.67
N TRP A 27 -20.28 -19.58 -29.68
CA TRP A 27 -20.81 -20.22 -30.90
C TRP A 27 -19.74 -20.90 -31.77
N PHE A 28 -18.46 -20.57 -31.58
CA PHE A 28 -17.34 -21.20 -32.27
C PHE A 28 -16.65 -22.28 -31.42
N GLY A 29 -17.30 -22.72 -30.34
CA GLY A 29 -16.78 -23.75 -29.43
C GLY A 29 -15.67 -23.25 -28.50
N ASP A 30 -15.52 -21.93 -28.37
CA ASP A 30 -14.50 -21.31 -27.53
C ASP A 30 -15.07 -20.99 -26.14
N HIS A 31 -14.37 -21.40 -25.08
CA HIS A 31 -14.78 -21.06 -23.72
C HIS A 31 -14.26 -19.65 -23.37
N PRO A 32 -15.15 -18.72 -22.97
CA PRO A 32 -14.75 -17.33 -22.74
C PRO A 32 -13.74 -17.18 -21.60
N PHE A 33 -13.75 -18.08 -20.60
CA PHE A 33 -12.85 -18.04 -19.45
C PHE A 33 -11.43 -18.55 -19.74
N ASP A 34 -11.23 -19.25 -20.85
CA ASP A 34 -9.89 -19.63 -21.31
C ASP A 34 -9.14 -18.44 -21.95
N ASN A 35 -9.88 -17.38 -22.28
CA ASN A 35 -9.38 -16.18 -22.90
C ASN A 35 -9.12 -15.09 -21.85
N THR A 36 -8.01 -14.38 -22.00
CA THR A 36 -7.54 -13.39 -21.03
C THR A 36 -8.51 -12.23 -20.79
N VAL A 37 -9.07 -11.63 -21.86
CA VAL A 37 -9.92 -10.44 -21.73
C VAL A 37 -11.29 -10.75 -21.09
N PRO A 38 -12.07 -11.74 -21.57
CA PRO A 38 -13.35 -12.07 -20.93
C PRO A 38 -13.16 -12.57 -19.50
N LEU A 39 -12.06 -13.28 -19.21
CA LEU A 39 -11.71 -13.66 -17.85
C LEU A 39 -11.50 -12.43 -16.96
N LEU A 40 -10.70 -11.44 -17.38
CA LEU A 40 -10.49 -10.21 -16.62
C LEU A 40 -11.80 -9.48 -16.33
N PHE A 41 -12.68 -9.35 -17.34
CA PHE A 41 -13.99 -8.73 -17.14
C PHE A 41 -14.84 -9.50 -16.14
N SER A 42 -14.87 -10.83 -16.23
CA SER A 42 -15.60 -11.67 -15.29
C SER A 42 -15.09 -11.53 -13.85
N GLN A 43 -13.78 -11.45 -13.67
CA GLN A 43 -13.15 -11.25 -12.36
C GLN A 43 -13.51 -9.89 -11.76
N ILE A 44 -13.43 -8.81 -12.55
CA ILE A 44 -13.79 -7.47 -12.10
C ILE A 44 -15.27 -7.42 -11.68
N VAL A 45 -16.16 -8.01 -12.49
CA VAL A 45 -17.60 -8.08 -12.18
C VAL A 45 -17.85 -8.88 -10.89
N LEU A 46 -17.23 -10.05 -10.75
CA LEU A 46 -17.36 -10.91 -9.58
C LEU A 46 -16.89 -10.19 -8.31
N VAL A 47 -15.70 -9.60 -8.36
CA VAL A 47 -15.11 -8.84 -7.26
C VAL A 47 -16.00 -7.65 -6.86
N PHE A 48 -16.51 -6.91 -7.83
CA PHE A 48 -17.39 -5.78 -7.57
C PHE A 48 -18.72 -6.21 -6.93
N ILE A 49 -19.37 -7.25 -7.46
CA ILE A 49 -20.66 -7.74 -6.93
C ILE A 49 -20.49 -8.24 -5.49
N ILE A 50 -19.48 -9.07 -5.23
CA ILE A 50 -19.28 -9.67 -3.90
C ILE A 50 -18.91 -8.59 -2.88
N SER A 51 -18.01 -7.67 -3.23
CA SER A 51 -17.64 -6.58 -2.32
C SER A 51 -18.82 -5.65 -2.00
N ARG A 52 -19.67 -5.32 -2.98
CA ARG A 52 -20.88 -4.52 -2.76
C ARG A 52 -21.94 -5.26 -1.96
N PHE A 53 -22.11 -6.57 -2.21
CA PHE A 53 -23.03 -7.40 -1.46
C PHE A 53 -22.64 -7.49 0.03
N ILE A 54 -21.37 -7.75 0.32
CA ILE A 54 -20.84 -7.77 1.69
C ILE A 54 -21.00 -6.40 2.35
N HIS A 55 -20.65 -5.32 1.65
CA HIS A 55 -20.84 -3.97 2.19
C HIS A 55 -22.32 -3.67 2.48
N PHE A 56 -23.25 -4.09 1.62
CA PHE A 56 -24.68 -3.92 1.85
C PHE A 56 -25.14 -4.68 3.11
N LEU A 57 -24.69 -5.93 3.28
CA LEU A 57 -25.05 -6.78 4.42
C LEU A 57 -24.51 -6.21 5.74
N PHE A 58 -23.29 -5.67 5.73
CA PHE A 58 -22.60 -5.18 6.92
C PHE A 58 -22.59 -3.65 7.07
N LYS A 59 -23.38 -2.95 6.24
CA LYS A 59 -23.63 -1.51 6.35
C LYS A 59 -23.97 -1.02 7.77
N PRO A 60 -24.73 -1.75 8.62
CA PRO A 60 -25.01 -1.26 9.98
C PRO A 60 -23.78 -1.13 10.88
N LEU A 61 -22.64 -1.77 10.54
CA LEU A 61 -21.41 -1.71 11.36
C LEU A 61 -20.68 -0.36 11.28
N LYS A 62 -21.07 0.55 10.38
CA LYS A 62 -20.43 1.88 10.19
C LYS A 62 -18.91 1.82 9.97
N GLN A 63 -18.41 0.70 9.46
CA GLN A 63 -17.00 0.51 9.10
C GLN A 63 -16.71 1.09 7.70
N SER A 64 -15.44 1.36 7.42
CA SER A 64 -15.02 1.86 6.10
C SER A 64 -15.25 0.80 5.01
N LEU A 65 -15.60 1.23 3.80
CA LEU A 65 -15.83 0.34 2.65
C LEU A 65 -14.62 -0.56 2.37
N PHE A 66 -13.41 -0.03 2.60
CA PHE A 66 -12.14 -0.72 2.44
C PHE A 66 -12.08 -2.07 3.19
N ILE A 67 -12.54 -2.11 4.45
CA ILE A 67 -12.52 -3.34 5.27
C ILE A 67 -13.37 -4.43 4.62
N PHE A 68 -14.55 -4.07 4.11
CA PHE A 68 -15.45 -5.03 3.47
C PHE A 68 -14.92 -5.56 2.15
N GLN A 69 -14.17 -4.76 1.38
CA GLN A 69 -13.53 -5.23 0.15
C GLN A 69 -12.39 -6.21 0.45
N VAL A 70 -11.62 -5.95 1.51
CA VAL A 70 -10.63 -6.91 2.01
C VAL A 70 -11.29 -8.23 2.38
N VAL A 71 -12.34 -8.20 3.21
CA VAL A 71 -13.10 -9.40 3.61
C VAL A 71 -13.68 -10.14 2.40
N ALA A 72 -14.18 -9.40 1.41
CA ALA A 72 -14.61 -9.96 0.13
C ALA A 72 -13.49 -10.75 -0.55
N GLY A 73 -12.28 -10.20 -0.56
CA GLY A 73 -11.10 -10.88 -1.08
C GLY A 73 -10.76 -12.16 -0.35
N ILE A 74 -10.85 -12.17 0.99
CA ILE A 74 -10.63 -13.38 1.80
C ILE A 74 -11.63 -14.48 1.42
N ILE A 75 -12.90 -14.10 1.22
CA ILE A 75 -13.97 -15.03 0.85
C ILE A 75 -13.78 -15.57 -0.57
N VAL A 76 -13.46 -14.69 -1.53
CA VAL A 76 -13.22 -15.05 -2.94
C VAL A 76 -11.93 -15.84 -3.12
N GLY A 77 -10.96 -15.65 -2.24
CA GLY A 77 -9.65 -16.26 -2.29
C GLY A 77 -9.62 -17.75 -1.89
N PRO A 78 -8.42 -18.32 -1.76
CA PRO A 78 -8.20 -19.72 -1.40
C PRO A 78 -8.70 -20.08 -0.01
N SER A 79 -8.95 -19.10 0.85
CA SER A 79 -9.37 -19.31 2.23
C SER A 79 -10.78 -19.87 2.37
N VAL A 80 -11.73 -19.50 1.49
CA VAL A 80 -13.14 -19.91 1.59
C VAL A 80 -13.63 -20.51 0.28
N LEU A 81 -13.92 -19.70 -0.75
CA LEU A 81 -14.46 -20.20 -2.01
C LEU A 81 -13.44 -21.01 -2.81
N GLY A 82 -12.15 -20.69 -2.70
CA GLY A 82 -11.10 -21.46 -3.35
C GLY A 82 -10.83 -22.84 -2.77
N GLN A 83 -11.53 -23.25 -1.71
CA GLN A 83 -11.51 -24.64 -1.24
C GLN A 83 -12.37 -25.56 -2.11
N TYR A 84 -13.32 -25.02 -2.87
CA TYR A 84 -14.14 -25.81 -3.79
C TYR A 84 -13.31 -26.23 -5.01
N PRO A 85 -13.27 -27.53 -5.36
CA PRO A 85 -12.47 -28.03 -6.46
C PRO A 85 -12.91 -27.40 -7.79
N GLY A 86 -11.95 -26.93 -8.58
CA GLY A 86 -12.19 -26.32 -9.90
C GLY A 86 -12.58 -24.83 -9.88
N TYR A 87 -12.93 -24.23 -8.72
CA TYR A 87 -13.32 -22.80 -8.67
C TYR A 87 -12.15 -21.86 -9.02
N LEU A 88 -10.99 -22.05 -8.39
CA LEU A 88 -9.81 -21.22 -8.64
C LEU A 88 -9.29 -21.43 -10.06
N GLU A 89 -9.32 -22.65 -10.58
CA GLU A 89 -8.87 -22.93 -11.94
C GLU A 89 -9.76 -22.26 -13.00
N LEU A 90 -11.07 -22.17 -12.73
CA LEU A 90 -12.04 -21.56 -13.65
C LEU A 90 -12.02 -20.02 -13.62
N PHE A 91 -12.09 -19.41 -12.43
CA PHE A 91 -12.24 -17.95 -12.30
C PHE A 91 -10.93 -17.22 -12.01
N PHE A 92 -9.96 -17.88 -11.39
CA PHE A 92 -8.70 -17.26 -10.96
C PHE A 92 -7.47 -18.09 -11.34
N PRO A 93 -7.30 -18.47 -12.63
CA PRO A 93 -6.08 -19.12 -13.07
C PRO A 93 -4.88 -18.19 -12.87
N PRO A 94 -3.64 -18.72 -12.76
CA PRO A 94 -2.45 -17.92 -12.44
C PRO A 94 -2.24 -16.68 -13.33
N ILE A 95 -2.48 -16.80 -14.64
CA ILE A 95 -2.36 -15.68 -15.58
C ILE A 95 -3.43 -14.61 -15.34
N GLY A 96 -4.66 -15.02 -15.02
CA GLY A 96 -5.75 -14.11 -14.70
C GLY A 96 -5.45 -13.31 -13.43
N ILE A 97 -4.92 -13.98 -12.39
CA ILE A 97 -4.48 -13.31 -11.16
C ILE A 97 -3.41 -12.27 -11.46
N LEU A 98 -2.37 -12.63 -12.22
CA LEU A 98 -1.28 -11.71 -12.57
C LEU A 98 -1.78 -10.46 -13.33
N ILE A 99 -2.71 -10.64 -14.26
CA ILE A 99 -3.24 -9.56 -15.09
C ILE A 99 -4.16 -8.66 -14.27
N LEU A 100 -5.05 -9.26 -13.48
CA LEU A 100 -5.91 -8.53 -12.55
C LEU A 100 -5.08 -7.73 -11.53
N GLU A 101 -4.01 -8.33 -11.01
CA GLU A 101 -3.09 -7.68 -10.09
C GLU A 101 -2.39 -6.49 -10.75
N THR A 102 -1.81 -6.68 -11.94
CA THR A 102 -1.14 -5.61 -12.70
C THR A 102 -2.10 -4.45 -12.98
N PHE A 103 -3.32 -4.76 -13.42
CA PHE A 103 -4.36 -3.77 -13.70
C PHE A 103 -4.80 -3.02 -12.43
N SER A 104 -5.00 -3.76 -11.33
CA SER A 104 -5.41 -3.18 -10.05
C SER A 104 -4.33 -2.29 -9.42
N ARG A 105 -3.04 -2.63 -9.57
CA ARG A 105 -1.91 -1.80 -9.12
C ARG A 105 -1.84 -0.48 -9.87
N LEU A 106 -2.04 -0.50 -11.19
CA LEU A 106 -2.10 0.73 -11.98
C LEU A 106 -3.22 1.65 -11.47
N GLY A 107 -4.39 1.10 -11.19
CA GLY A 107 -5.48 1.90 -10.66
C GLY A 107 -5.28 2.39 -9.23
N PHE A 108 -4.58 1.61 -8.40
CA PHE A 108 -4.14 2.03 -7.07
C PHE A 108 -3.15 3.21 -7.15
N LEU A 109 -2.18 3.18 -8.07
CA LEU A 109 -1.25 4.30 -8.29
C LEU A 109 -2.00 5.59 -8.67
N ILE A 110 -2.93 5.50 -9.62
CA ILE A 110 -3.78 6.62 -10.04
C ILE A 110 -4.66 7.14 -8.88
N HIS A 111 -5.15 6.24 -8.04
CA HIS A 111 -5.88 6.63 -6.83
C HIS A 111 -4.98 7.37 -5.84
N LEU A 112 -3.77 6.89 -5.58
CA LEU A 112 -2.83 7.56 -4.68
C LEU A 112 -2.39 8.93 -5.17
N PHE A 113 -2.27 9.11 -6.49
CA PHE A 113 -2.10 10.43 -7.07
C PHE A 113 -3.24 11.36 -6.64
N THR A 114 -4.49 10.92 -6.84
CA THR A 114 -5.70 11.67 -6.50
C THR A 114 -5.74 12.02 -5.02
N VAL A 115 -5.40 11.07 -4.15
CA VAL A 115 -5.24 11.30 -2.71
C VAL A 115 -4.21 12.40 -2.44
N GLY A 116 -3.05 12.35 -3.08
CA GLY A 116 -2.01 13.38 -2.96
C GLY A 116 -2.52 14.77 -3.34
N VAL A 117 -3.28 14.90 -4.44
CA VAL A 117 -3.86 16.19 -4.89
C VAL A 117 -4.92 16.72 -3.91
N GLN A 118 -5.64 15.83 -3.20
CA GLN A 118 -6.65 16.23 -2.23
C GLN A 118 -6.05 16.77 -0.91
N ILE A 119 -4.81 16.39 -0.58
CA ILE A 119 -4.14 16.78 0.67
C ILE A 119 -3.66 18.22 0.61
N ASP A 120 -4.03 19.00 1.62
CA ASP A 120 -3.57 20.37 1.76
C ASP A 120 -2.17 20.41 2.39
N THR A 121 -1.16 20.72 1.58
CA THR A 121 0.24 20.83 2.01
C THR A 121 0.51 21.98 2.98
N SER A 122 -0.42 22.94 3.14
CA SER A 122 -0.30 23.99 4.16
C SER A 122 -0.24 23.43 5.58
N ILE A 123 -0.87 22.29 5.82
CA ILE A 123 -0.86 21.58 7.11
C ILE A 123 0.55 21.07 7.44
N LEU A 124 1.34 20.71 6.42
CA LEU A 124 2.65 20.05 6.52
C LEU A 124 3.83 21.01 6.68
N LYS A 125 3.67 22.29 6.37
CA LYS A 125 4.83 23.19 6.15
C LYS A 125 5.66 23.44 7.41
N ASN A 126 5.04 23.40 8.58
CA ASN A 126 5.68 23.63 9.88
C ASN A 126 5.20 22.59 10.90
N PRO A 127 5.71 21.35 10.85
CA PRO A 127 5.40 20.37 11.88
C PRO A 127 6.05 20.85 13.17
N GLY A 128 5.25 21.25 14.15
CA GLY A 128 5.78 21.73 15.42
C GLY A 128 6.71 20.70 16.09
N ARG A 129 7.61 21.16 16.96
CA ARG A 129 8.47 20.29 17.79
C ARG A 129 7.75 19.08 18.41
N PRO A 130 6.52 19.21 18.98
CA PRO A 130 5.83 18.05 19.53
C PRO A 130 5.46 17.02 18.45
N ALA A 131 5.02 17.46 17.26
CA ALA A 131 4.67 16.55 16.16
C ALA A 131 5.89 15.75 15.69
N ALA A 132 7.06 16.40 15.64
CA ALA A 132 8.32 15.74 15.29
C ALA A 132 8.75 14.69 16.31
N PHE A 133 8.62 15.01 17.60
CA PHE A 133 8.96 14.07 18.66
C PHE A 133 8.01 12.86 18.68
N VAL A 134 6.70 13.11 18.60
CA VAL A 134 5.69 12.04 18.55
C VAL A 134 5.85 11.20 17.27
N GLY A 135 6.06 11.82 16.11
CA GLY A 135 6.24 11.12 14.84
C GLY A 135 7.47 10.23 14.80
N THR A 136 8.61 10.71 15.29
CA THR A 136 9.84 9.90 15.37
C THR A 136 9.73 8.78 16.41
N SER A 137 9.14 9.06 17.58
CA SER A 137 8.88 8.05 18.61
C SER A 137 7.92 6.97 18.13
N CYS A 138 6.88 7.35 17.37
CA CYS A 138 5.91 6.43 16.78
C CYS A 138 6.54 5.36 15.89
N PHE A 139 7.64 5.67 15.21
CA PHE A 139 8.37 4.69 14.39
C PHE A 139 9.47 3.98 15.18
N LEU A 140 10.35 4.74 15.83
CA LEU A 140 11.55 4.20 16.47
C LEU A 140 11.23 3.29 17.65
N PHE A 141 10.23 3.65 18.47
CA PHE A 141 9.89 2.87 19.64
C PHE A 141 9.38 1.46 19.30
N PRO A 142 8.32 1.27 18.48
CA PRO A 142 7.90 -0.07 18.08
C PRO A 142 8.98 -0.82 17.29
N TYR A 143 9.78 -0.13 16.47
CA TYR A 143 10.87 -0.76 15.73
C TYR A 143 11.91 -1.39 16.67
N ILE A 144 12.37 -0.65 17.69
CA ILE A 144 13.33 -1.14 18.69
C ILE A 144 12.73 -2.26 19.52
N VAL A 145 11.49 -2.11 19.99
CA VAL A 145 10.82 -3.15 20.80
C VAL A 145 10.66 -4.44 19.99
N CYS A 146 10.18 -4.36 18.75
CA CYS A 146 10.08 -5.51 17.87
C CYS A 146 11.45 -6.14 17.59
N PHE A 147 12.49 -5.35 17.34
CA PHE A 147 13.86 -5.86 17.18
C PHE A 147 14.35 -6.62 18.42
N LEU A 148 14.10 -6.09 19.61
CA LEU A 148 14.45 -6.73 20.88
C LEU A 148 13.67 -8.05 21.08
N THR A 149 12.38 -8.08 20.72
CA THR A 149 11.60 -9.32 20.76
C THR A 149 12.14 -10.37 19.79
N ILE A 150 12.53 -9.99 18.57
CA ILE A 150 13.18 -10.91 17.62
C ILE A 150 14.48 -11.45 18.21
N TYR A 151 15.30 -10.60 18.83
CA TYR A 151 16.57 -11.01 19.43
C TYR A 151 16.38 -12.03 20.57
N THR A 152 15.43 -11.77 21.49
CA THR A 152 15.12 -12.68 22.60
C THR A 152 14.51 -14.00 22.13
N LEU A 153 13.62 -13.93 21.13
CA LEU A 153 13.05 -15.09 20.47
C LEU A 153 14.16 -15.94 19.84
N LYS A 154 15.09 -15.33 19.08
CA LYS A 154 16.26 -16.01 18.47
C LYS A 154 17.13 -16.75 19.48
N LYS A 155 17.25 -16.26 20.70
CA LYS A 155 18.03 -16.91 21.77
C LYS A 155 17.31 -18.11 22.41
N THR A 156 15.98 -18.14 22.36
CA THR A 156 15.15 -19.14 23.07
C THR A 156 14.54 -20.20 22.15
N GLY A 157 14.55 -20.01 20.83
CA GLY A 157 13.97 -20.95 19.86
C GLY A 157 14.95 -21.44 18.79
N ASN A 158 14.76 -22.67 18.31
CA ASN A 158 15.34 -23.14 17.05
C ASN A 158 14.53 -22.55 15.90
N PHE A 159 15.12 -21.64 15.12
CA PHE A 159 14.51 -21.05 13.92
C PHE A 159 15.15 -21.66 12.68
N ASP A 160 14.31 -22.03 11.71
CA ASP A 160 14.75 -22.23 10.34
C ASP A 160 15.37 -20.92 9.81
N GLY A 161 16.51 -21.02 9.14
CA GLY A 161 17.29 -19.86 8.69
C GLY A 161 16.50 -18.88 7.81
N THR A 162 15.52 -19.39 7.05
CA THR A 162 14.64 -18.61 6.16
C THR A 162 13.64 -17.73 6.91
N MET A 163 13.20 -18.11 8.11
CA MET A 163 12.31 -17.28 8.94
C MET A 163 13.03 -16.11 9.61
N LYS A 164 14.34 -16.21 9.82
CA LYS A 164 15.09 -15.25 10.65
C LYS A 164 15.08 -13.83 10.11
N ASN A 165 14.95 -13.68 8.80
CA ASN A 165 15.00 -12.38 8.17
C ASN A 165 13.60 -11.87 7.76
N SER A 166 12.60 -12.73 7.56
CA SER A 166 11.20 -12.26 7.41
C SER A 166 10.74 -11.55 8.67
N LEU A 167 11.16 -11.99 9.86
CA LEU A 167 10.78 -11.34 11.12
C LEU A 167 11.17 -9.86 11.19
N TYR A 168 12.34 -9.47 10.67
CA TYR A 168 12.76 -8.05 10.66
C TYR A 168 11.88 -7.21 9.74
N PHE A 169 11.45 -7.77 8.61
CA PHE A 169 10.50 -7.11 7.73
C PHE A 169 9.16 -6.88 8.43
N ILE A 170 8.66 -7.88 9.17
CA ILE A 170 7.41 -7.75 9.92
C ILE A 170 7.51 -6.65 10.98
N ALA A 171 8.65 -6.54 11.67
CA ALA A 171 8.92 -5.47 12.64
C ALA A 171 8.94 -4.07 12.00
N MET A 172 9.55 -3.95 10.82
CA MET A 172 9.56 -2.70 10.06
C MET A 172 8.14 -2.31 9.64
N PHE A 173 7.38 -3.27 9.12
CA PHE A 173 6.02 -3.08 8.65
C PHE A 173 5.01 -2.80 9.78
N SER A 174 5.18 -3.39 10.97
CA SER A 174 4.34 -3.06 12.13
C SER A 174 4.52 -1.62 12.59
N SER A 175 5.71 -1.06 12.38
CA SER A 175 6.09 0.30 12.80
C SER A 175 5.72 1.37 11.78
N PHE A 176 5.56 0.99 10.52
CA PHE A 176 5.18 1.90 9.43
C PHE A 176 3.75 2.47 9.61
N THR A 177 3.60 3.74 9.28
CA THR A 177 2.31 4.47 9.26
C THR A 177 2.32 5.38 8.05
N SER A 178 1.30 5.31 7.19
CA SER A 178 1.19 6.25 6.08
C SER A 178 0.44 7.51 6.49
N PHE A 179 1.07 8.66 6.28
CA PHE A 179 0.47 9.98 6.43
C PHE A 179 -0.80 10.15 5.60
N ALA A 180 -0.79 9.65 4.37
CA ALA A 180 -1.92 9.83 3.46
C ALA A 180 -3.15 9.05 3.93
N VAL A 181 -2.95 7.85 4.50
CA VAL A 181 -4.03 7.06 5.12
C VAL A 181 -4.60 7.80 6.32
N ILE A 182 -3.75 8.28 7.23
CA ILE A 182 -4.18 9.02 8.43
C ILE A 182 -4.95 10.28 8.04
N THR A 183 -4.42 11.07 7.11
CA THR A 183 -5.03 12.33 6.66
C THR A 183 -6.39 12.12 6.02
N ASN A 184 -6.51 11.11 5.16
CA ASN A 184 -7.81 10.76 4.56
C ASN A 184 -8.80 10.25 5.61
N HIS A 185 -8.36 9.40 6.54
CA HIS A 185 -9.23 8.91 7.60
C HIS A 185 -9.77 10.05 8.48
N LEU A 186 -8.90 11.01 8.85
CA LEU A 186 -9.29 12.20 9.61
C LEU A 186 -10.22 13.13 8.80
N ARG A 187 -10.07 13.17 7.47
CA ARG A 187 -10.98 13.89 6.58
C ARG A 187 -12.35 13.23 6.53
N ASP A 188 -12.41 11.91 6.41
CA ASP A 188 -13.65 11.13 6.41
C ASP A 188 -14.42 11.31 7.73
N LEU A 189 -13.69 11.36 8.85
CA LEU A 189 -14.22 11.66 10.18
C LEU A 189 -14.55 13.14 10.41
N ARG A 190 -14.24 14.03 9.44
CA ARG A 190 -14.42 15.50 9.51
C ARG A 190 -13.66 16.19 10.66
N ILE A 191 -12.57 15.58 11.14
CA ILE A 191 -11.74 16.12 12.24
C ILE A 191 -10.35 16.57 11.79
N LEU A 192 -10.02 16.48 10.49
CA LEU A 192 -8.70 16.85 9.94
C LEU A 192 -8.24 18.26 10.34
N ASN A 193 -9.16 19.24 10.35
CA ASN A 193 -8.84 20.64 10.64
C ASN A 193 -8.74 20.97 12.14
N SER A 194 -9.08 20.03 13.02
CA SER A 194 -8.90 20.20 14.47
C SER A 194 -7.41 20.24 14.83
N GLU A 195 -7.08 20.77 16.00
CA GLU A 195 -5.69 20.76 16.51
C GLU A 195 -5.13 19.33 16.57
N MET A 196 -5.94 18.37 17.03
CA MET A 196 -5.59 16.96 17.06
C MET A 196 -5.42 16.34 15.67
N GLY A 197 -6.28 16.70 14.71
CA GLY A 197 -6.18 16.21 13.33
C GLY A 197 -4.92 16.70 12.63
N ARG A 198 -4.57 17.98 12.79
CA ARG A 198 -3.32 18.55 12.26
C ARG A 198 -2.09 17.96 12.94
N MET A 199 -2.14 17.77 14.25
CA MET A 199 -1.07 17.14 15.03
C MET A 199 -0.81 15.70 14.57
N ALA A 200 -1.86 14.89 14.44
CA ALA A 200 -1.77 13.52 13.94
C ALA A 200 -1.23 13.43 12.51
N SER A 201 -1.70 14.31 11.62
CA SER A 201 -1.24 14.37 10.23
C SER A 201 0.25 14.70 10.14
N ASN A 202 0.71 15.71 10.89
CA ASN A 202 2.12 16.08 10.93
C ASN A 202 3.01 15.02 11.57
N ALA A 203 2.55 14.38 12.65
CA ALA A 203 3.26 13.27 13.28
C ALA A 203 3.36 12.06 12.33
N ALA A 204 2.29 11.73 11.61
CA ALA A 204 2.28 10.66 10.60
C ALA A 204 3.21 10.96 9.43
N PHE A 205 3.28 12.21 8.96
CA PHE A 205 4.23 12.62 7.91
C PHE A 205 5.67 12.39 8.34
N ILE A 206 6.02 12.76 9.58
CA ILE A 206 7.36 12.54 10.13
C ILE A 206 7.64 11.06 10.37
N CYS A 207 6.65 10.29 10.82
CA CYS A 207 6.75 8.84 10.96
C CYS A 207 7.06 8.18 9.61
N GLU A 208 6.39 8.59 8.53
CA GLU A 208 6.61 8.07 7.18
C GLU A 208 7.99 8.48 6.62
N LEU A 209 8.44 9.72 6.86
CA LEU A 209 9.80 10.16 6.52
C LEU A 209 10.87 9.34 7.27
N CYS A 210 10.65 9.07 8.56
CA CYS A 210 11.57 8.27 9.37
C CYS A 210 11.65 6.83 8.86
N ALA A 211 10.50 6.22 8.56
CA ALA A 211 10.43 4.86 8.04
C ALA A 211 11.16 4.74 6.69
N ASN A 212 10.88 5.64 5.75
CA ASN A 212 11.56 5.65 4.46
C ASN A 212 13.06 5.93 4.60
N GLY A 213 13.45 6.86 5.48
CA GLY A 213 14.87 7.12 5.76
C GLY A 213 15.61 5.90 6.28
N VAL A 214 15.00 5.10 7.17
CA VAL A 214 15.59 3.85 7.65
C VAL A 214 15.64 2.78 6.56
N THR A 215 14.59 2.64 5.74
CA THR A 215 14.61 1.72 4.57
C THR A 215 15.74 2.07 3.61
N LEU A 216 15.90 3.35 3.29
CA LEU A 216 16.97 3.84 2.42
C LEU A 216 18.34 3.51 3.00
N PHE A 217 18.54 3.77 4.29
CA PHE A 217 19.80 3.45 4.96
C PHE A 217 20.12 1.95 4.91
N ILE A 218 19.13 1.10 5.21
CA ILE A 218 19.30 -0.37 5.17
C ILE A 218 19.60 -0.85 3.75
N ASN A 219 18.89 -0.34 2.74
CA ASN A 219 19.11 -0.72 1.34
C ASN A 219 20.49 -0.27 0.86
N SER A 220 20.88 0.98 1.10
CA SER A 220 22.21 1.49 0.78
C SER A 220 23.31 0.67 1.47
N PHE A 221 23.13 0.32 2.74
CA PHE A 221 24.08 -0.51 3.48
C PHE A 221 24.20 -1.93 2.90
N ASN A 222 23.07 -2.56 2.55
CA ASN A 222 23.07 -3.88 1.91
C ASN A 222 23.76 -3.85 0.53
N ILE A 223 23.55 -2.80 -0.26
CA ILE A 223 24.22 -2.62 -1.57
C ILE A 223 25.73 -2.44 -1.38
N ALA A 224 26.15 -1.65 -0.39
CA ALA A 224 27.58 -1.43 -0.11
C ALA A 224 28.32 -2.74 0.22
N ILE A 225 27.67 -3.65 0.94
CA ILE A 225 28.24 -4.96 1.29
C ILE A 225 28.21 -5.95 0.13
N SER A 226 27.12 -5.96 -0.66
CA SER A 226 26.87 -7.02 -1.64
C SER A 226 27.39 -6.72 -3.05
N ILE A 227 27.47 -5.46 -3.44
CA ILE A 227 27.79 -5.04 -4.81
C ILE A 227 29.00 -4.10 -4.80
N SER A 228 28.81 -2.84 -4.41
CA SER A 228 29.88 -1.84 -4.38
C SER A 228 29.51 -0.61 -3.54
N GLU A 229 30.53 0.09 -3.03
CA GLU A 229 30.36 1.36 -2.31
C GLU A 229 29.82 2.47 -3.22
N TRP A 230 30.21 2.46 -4.50
CA TRP A 230 29.76 3.44 -5.48
C TRP A 230 28.26 3.32 -5.76
N ASP A 231 27.75 2.09 -5.94
CA ASP A 231 26.32 1.86 -6.18
C ASP A 231 25.46 2.25 -4.97
N SER A 232 26.01 2.13 -3.75
CA SER A 232 25.35 2.59 -2.53
C SER A 232 25.17 4.11 -2.51
N LEU A 233 26.21 4.87 -2.88
CA LEU A 233 26.15 6.32 -3.01
C LEU A 233 25.16 6.75 -4.11
N LEU A 234 25.19 6.08 -5.26
CA LEU A 234 24.25 6.30 -6.36
C LEU A 234 22.80 6.05 -5.93
N SER A 235 22.54 4.98 -5.17
CA SER A 235 21.22 4.67 -4.61
C SER A 235 20.73 5.79 -3.69
N PHE A 236 21.57 6.31 -2.79
CA PHE A 236 21.19 7.42 -1.91
C PHE A 236 20.92 8.72 -2.70
N LEU A 237 21.77 9.04 -3.69
CA LEU A 237 21.65 10.23 -4.51
C LEU A 237 20.40 10.19 -5.42
N SER A 238 19.98 8.98 -5.82
CA SER A 238 18.82 8.78 -6.69
C SER A 238 17.52 9.34 -6.07
N VAL A 239 17.33 9.19 -4.76
CA VAL A 239 16.14 9.72 -4.06
C VAL A 239 16.13 11.23 -4.10
N GLY A 240 17.28 11.87 -3.85
CA GLY A 240 17.42 13.32 -3.95
C GLY A 240 17.13 13.81 -5.38
N SER A 241 17.66 13.11 -6.38
CA SER A 241 17.40 13.38 -7.81
C SER A 241 15.91 13.29 -8.16
N LEU A 242 15.21 12.26 -7.67
CA LEU A 242 13.78 12.09 -7.88
C LEU A 242 12.95 13.21 -7.25
N LEU A 243 13.29 13.63 -6.04
CA LEU A 243 12.64 14.77 -5.40
C LEU A 243 12.88 16.06 -6.18
N VAL A 244 14.11 16.30 -6.62
CA VAL A 244 14.45 17.46 -7.45
C VAL A 244 13.65 17.43 -8.76
N LEU A 245 13.57 16.28 -9.43
CA LEU A 245 12.78 16.11 -10.66
C LEU A 245 11.30 16.43 -10.43
N ILE A 246 10.68 15.96 -9.35
CA ILE A 246 9.28 16.24 -9.05
C ILE A 246 9.07 17.74 -8.79
N PHE A 247 9.86 18.35 -7.91
CA PHE A 247 9.63 19.73 -7.46
C PHE A 247 10.11 20.80 -8.45
N PHE A 248 11.19 20.56 -9.19
CA PHE A 248 11.80 21.56 -10.09
C PHE A 248 11.52 21.34 -11.57
N ILE A 249 11.12 20.14 -12.00
CA ILE A 249 10.84 19.86 -13.41
C ILE A 249 9.34 19.62 -13.61
N LEU A 250 8.79 18.59 -12.98
CA LEU A 250 7.40 18.18 -13.21
C LEU A 250 6.39 19.20 -12.69
N ARG A 251 6.57 19.68 -11.45
CA ARG A 251 5.68 20.68 -10.85
C ARG A 251 5.57 21.96 -11.69
N PRO A 252 6.67 22.65 -12.07
CA PRO A 252 6.55 23.84 -12.91
C PRO A 252 6.03 23.53 -14.32
N ALA A 253 6.37 22.37 -14.90
CA ALA A 253 5.80 21.97 -16.19
C ALA A 253 4.27 21.82 -16.14
N ILE A 254 3.74 21.21 -15.08
CA ILE A 254 2.29 21.06 -14.89
C ILE A 254 1.64 22.43 -14.63
N ILE A 255 2.24 23.27 -13.78
CA ILE A 255 1.72 24.63 -13.52
C ILE A 255 1.73 25.49 -14.78
N TRP A 256 2.79 25.40 -15.58
CA TRP A 256 2.90 26.11 -16.87
C TRP A 256 1.80 25.65 -17.82
N SER A 257 1.59 24.33 -17.95
CA SER A 257 0.51 23.75 -18.77
C SER A 257 -0.88 24.21 -18.33
N ILE A 258 -1.12 24.28 -17.01
CA ILE A 258 -2.38 24.78 -16.43
C ILE A 258 -2.59 26.26 -16.77
N ASN A 259 -1.55 27.08 -16.65
CA ASN A 259 -1.66 28.53 -16.88
C ASN A 259 -1.71 28.92 -18.38
N HIS A 260 -1.18 28.10 -19.29
CA HIS A 260 -1.20 28.36 -20.73
C HIS A 260 -2.50 27.95 -21.44
N SER A 261 -3.44 27.32 -20.74
CA SER A 261 -4.73 27.00 -21.34
C SER A 261 -5.63 28.23 -21.35
N PHE A 262 -5.87 28.75 -22.55
CA PHE A 262 -6.84 29.80 -22.85
C PHE A 262 -8.25 29.26 -22.56
N GLY A 263 -8.80 29.58 -21.39
CA GLY A 263 -10.23 29.45 -21.09
C GLY A 263 -10.60 28.39 -20.05
N GLY A 264 -10.68 28.82 -18.80
CA GLY A 264 -11.77 28.45 -17.87
C GLY A 264 -11.68 27.11 -17.14
N GLU A 265 -11.39 27.19 -15.84
CA GLU A 265 -11.86 26.37 -14.68
C GLU A 265 -11.83 24.82 -14.72
N SER A 266 -11.69 24.19 -15.89
CA SER A 266 -11.79 22.75 -16.10
C SER A 266 -10.54 22.23 -16.81
N ILE A 267 -10.20 20.97 -16.53
CA ILE A 267 -9.00 20.34 -17.10
C ILE A 267 -9.31 19.94 -18.55
N GLY A 268 -8.56 20.52 -19.48
CA GLY A 268 -8.60 20.13 -20.89
C GLY A 268 -8.13 18.68 -21.08
N GLU A 269 -8.65 17.99 -22.09
CA GLU A 269 -8.33 16.57 -22.33
C GLU A 269 -6.82 16.32 -22.49
N SER A 270 -6.12 17.21 -23.20
CA SER A 270 -4.67 17.13 -23.39
C SER A 270 -3.89 17.23 -22.08
N GLN A 271 -4.32 18.08 -21.15
CA GLN A 271 -3.70 18.23 -19.83
C GLN A 271 -3.95 17.00 -18.96
N PHE A 272 -5.16 16.44 -19.03
CA PHE A 272 -5.49 15.20 -18.34
C PHE A 272 -4.60 14.04 -18.80
N VAL A 273 -4.44 13.88 -20.13
CA VAL A 273 -3.55 12.86 -20.70
C VAL A 273 -2.10 13.10 -20.28
N PHE A 274 -1.60 14.34 -20.37
CA PHE A 274 -0.25 14.68 -19.92
C PHE A 274 -0.03 14.32 -18.44
N LEU A 275 -1.01 14.59 -17.59
CA LEU A 275 -0.95 14.30 -16.17
C LEU A 275 -0.90 12.79 -15.88
N ILE A 276 -1.75 12.00 -16.56
CA ILE A 276 -1.72 10.54 -16.43
C ILE A 276 -0.38 9.97 -16.91
N VAL A 277 0.16 10.47 -18.02
CA VAL A 277 1.49 10.07 -18.50
C VAL A 277 2.58 10.45 -17.50
N ALA A 278 2.50 11.63 -16.88
CA ALA A 278 3.43 12.05 -15.83
C ALA A 278 3.34 11.14 -14.59
N VAL A 279 2.14 10.76 -14.17
CA VAL A 279 1.92 9.80 -13.07
C VAL A 279 2.58 8.45 -13.38
N LEU A 280 2.35 7.91 -14.57
CA LEU A 280 2.97 6.64 -15.00
C LEU A 280 4.50 6.76 -15.10
N GLY A 281 5.00 7.86 -15.63
CA GLY A 281 6.43 8.14 -15.73
C GLY A 281 7.12 8.24 -14.37
N VAL A 282 6.49 8.92 -13.40
CA VAL A 282 7.01 8.99 -12.01
C VAL A 282 6.98 7.62 -11.35
N GLY A 283 5.89 6.85 -11.51
CA GLY A 283 5.82 5.48 -11.00
C GLY A 283 6.97 4.61 -11.53
N LEU A 284 7.20 4.66 -12.85
CA LEU A 284 8.28 3.94 -13.51
C LEU A 284 9.67 4.38 -13.02
N LEU A 285 9.91 5.68 -12.88
CA LEU A 285 11.19 6.19 -12.36
C LEU A 285 11.44 5.68 -10.94
N PHE A 286 10.44 5.73 -10.06
CA PHE A 286 10.57 5.25 -8.69
C PHE A 286 10.88 3.74 -8.64
N ASP A 287 10.18 2.93 -9.42
CA ASP A 287 10.44 1.49 -9.48
C ASP A 287 11.85 1.19 -10.05
N ILE A 288 12.33 1.94 -11.05
CA ILE A 288 13.70 1.81 -11.59
C ILE A 288 14.75 2.06 -10.51
N PHE A 289 14.54 3.05 -9.65
CA PHE A 289 15.45 3.37 -8.54
C PHE A 289 15.22 2.49 -7.29
N GLY A 290 14.39 1.44 -7.39
CA GLY A 290 14.09 0.53 -6.28
C GLY A 290 13.32 1.19 -5.13
N GLN A 291 12.64 2.30 -5.40
CA GLN A 291 11.75 2.99 -4.47
C GLN A 291 10.31 2.59 -4.74
N GLN A 292 9.43 2.82 -3.77
CA GLN A 292 8.02 2.48 -3.93
C GLN A 292 7.33 3.47 -4.88
N SER A 293 6.84 3.00 -6.03
CA SER A 293 6.07 3.81 -7.00
C SER A 293 4.90 4.58 -6.40
N ALA A 294 4.21 3.99 -5.42
CA ALA A 294 3.14 4.63 -4.64
C ALA A 294 3.56 5.97 -4.01
N LEU A 295 4.77 6.03 -3.44
CA LEU A 295 5.30 7.21 -2.77
C LEU A 295 5.58 8.32 -3.78
N GLY A 296 6.21 8.00 -4.91
CA GLY A 296 6.55 8.99 -5.94
C GLY A 296 5.32 9.65 -6.54
N VAL A 297 4.30 8.85 -6.88
CA VAL A 297 3.04 9.33 -7.43
C VAL A 297 2.26 10.17 -6.41
N LEU A 298 2.32 9.80 -5.14
CA LEU A 298 1.74 10.59 -4.05
C LEU A 298 2.45 11.94 -3.88
N LEU A 299 3.78 11.98 -3.93
CA LEU A 299 4.56 13.22 -3.89
C LEU A 299 4.27 14.12 -5.08
N LEU A 300 4.10 13.55 -6.28
CA LEU A 300 3.67 14.29 -7.45
C LEU A 300 2.32 14.95 -7.20
N GLY A 301 1.35 14.22 -6.65
CA GLY A 301 0.03 14.75 -6.27
C GLY A 301 0.12 15.90 -5.26
N LEU A 302 0.92 15.73 -4.19
CA LEU A 302 1.16 16.76 -3.18
C LEU A 302 1.84 18.03 -3.74
N SER A 303 2.63 17.89 -4.81
CA SER A 303 3.35 19.02 -5.41
C SER A 303 2.43 19.98 -6.16
N LEU A 304 1.23 19.53 -6.56
CA LEU A 304 0.30 20.31 -7.36
C LEU A 304 -0.36 21.45 -6.56
N PRO A 305 -0.66 22.59 -7.21
CA PRO A 305 -1.25 23.73 -6.53
C PRO A 305 -2.68 23.44 -6.07
N ASN A 306 -3.04 23.95 -4.88
CA ASN A 306 -4.38 23.87 -4.29
C ASN A 306 -5.41 24.80 -4.97
N ARG A 307 -5.48 24.84 -6.30
CA ARG A 307 -6.59 25.53 -7.00
C ARG A 307 -7.83 24.64 -6.92
N SER A 308 -8.89 25.12 -6.27
CA SER A 308 -10.11 24.34 -5.99
C SER A 308 -10.73 23.74 -7.26
N SER A 309 -10.90 24.54 -8.31
CA SER A 309 -11.54 24.11 -9.56
C SER A 309 -10.74 23.03 -10.31
N PHE A 310 -9.43 23.21 -10.44
CA PHE A 310 -8.53 22.21 -11.04
C PHE A 310 -8.59 20.89 -10.27
N ARG A 311 -8.46 20.95 -8.94
CA ARG A 311 -8.49 19.78 -8.08
C ARG A 311 -9.81 19.03 -8.19
N GLU A 312 -10.95 19.73 -8.11
CA GLU A 312 -12.28 19.11 -8.19
C GLU A 312 -12.51 18.46 -9.56
N SER A 313 -12.15 19.15 -10.66
CA SER A 313 -12.28 18.58 -12.01
C SER A 313 -11.41 17.33 -12.20
N LEU A 314 -10.20 17.31 -11.65
CA LEU A 314 -9.27 16.18 -11.71
C LEU A 314 -9.82 14.99 -10.94
N VAL A 315 -10.15 15.24 -9.67
CA VAL A 315 -10.65 14.24 -8.73
C VAL A 315 -11.92 13.61 -9.29
N ASN A 316 -12.88 14.40 -9.77
CA ASN A 316 -14.13 13.87 -10.32
C ASN A 316 -13.91 12.95 -11.55
N LYS A 317 -12.97 13.29 -12.44
CA LYS A 317 -12.65 12.46 -13.62
C LYS A 317 -12.00 11.13 -13.23
N ILE A 318 -11.10 11.14 -12.24
CA ILE A 318 -10.32 9.95 -11.85
C ILE A 318 -11.07 9.08 -10.84
N GLU A 319 -11.69 9.69 -9.84
CA GLU A 319 -12.34 9.02 -8.72
C GLU A 319 -13.52 8.15 -9.20
N ALA A 320 -14.26 8.61 -10.21
CA ALA A 320 -15.37 7.85 -10.80
C ALA A 320 -14.93 6.45 -11.30
N ILE A 321 -13.76 6.36 -11.94
CA ILE A 321 -13.25 5.08 -12.48
C ILE A 321 -12.46 4.33 -11.41
N SER A 322 -11.58 5.03 -10.71
CA SER A 322 -10.69 4.40 -9.74
C SER A 322 -11.44 3.87 -8.51
N ALA A 323 -12.31 4.67 -7.89
CA ALA A 323 -13.03 4.26 -6.68
C ALA A 323 -14.13 3.24 -6.96
N ALA A 324 -14.76 3.30 -8.14
CA ALA A 324 -15.80 2.35 -8.50
C ALA A 324 -15.25 0.97 -8.88
N LEU A 325 -14.12 0.91 -9.58
CA LEU A 325 -13.67 -0.34 -10.22
C LEU A 325 -12.27 -0.78 -9.78
N LEU A 326 -11.30 0.13 -9.78
CA LEU A 326 -9.89 -0.24 -9.58
C LEU A 326 -9.52 -0.46 -8.11
N ILE A 327 -10.01 0.39 -7.20
CA ILE A 327 -9.77 0.23 -5.77
C ILE A 327 -10.36 -1.08 -5.25
N PRO A 328 -11.65 -1.40 -5.51
CA PRO A 328 -12.21 -2.70 -5.11
C PRO A 328 -11.43 -3.88 -5.67
N ALA A 329 -10.96 -3.79 -6.92
CA ALA A 329 -10.14 -4.84 -7.51
C ALA A 329 -8.82 -5.03 -6.74
N PHE A 330 -8.12 -3.93 -6.41
CA PHE A 330 -6.86 -3.98 -5.69
C PHE A 330 -7.02 -4.53 -4.26
N THR A 331 -8.01 -4.04 -3.53
CA THR A 331 -8.26 -4.41 -2.13
C THR A 331 -8.78 -5.84 -2.01
N THR A 332 -9.59 -6.29 -2.96
CA THR A 332 -10.04 -7.68 -3.03
C THR A 332 -8.89 -8.60 -3.43
N MET A 333 -8.03 -8.21 -4.38
CA MET A 333 -6.81 -8.97 -4.70
C MET A 333 -5.90 -9.10 -3.48
N ALA A 334 -5.75 -8.03 -2.70
CA ALA A 334 -5.02 -8.06 -1.45
C ALA A 334 -5.62 -9.08 -0.45
N GLY A 335 -6.94 -9.11 -0.31
CA GLY A 335 -7.64 -10.11 0.50
C GLY A 335 -7.51 -11.54 -0.04
N MET A 336 -7.51 -11.74 -1.36
CA MET A 336 -7.32 -13.05 -1.99
C MET A 336 -5.90 -13.61 -1.75
N ARG A 337 -4.91 -12.73 -1.58
CA ARG A 337 -3.55 -13.12 -1.20
C ARG A 337 -3.45 -13.58 0.25
N THR A 338 -4.54 -13.57 1.02
CA THR A 338 -4.57 -14.12 2.38
C THR A 338 -5.00 -15.57 2.35
N ASN A 339 -4.31 -16.41 3.11
CA ASN A 339 -4.68 -17.80 3.22
C ASN A 339 -4.77 -18.22 4.69
N LEU A 340 -6.00 -18.41 5.15
CA LEU A 340 -6.30 -18.80 6.52
C LEU A 340 -5.95 -20.27 6.80
N THR A 341 -5.84 -21.13 5.77
CA THR A 341 -5.56 -22.56 5.96
C THR A 341 -4.13 -22.82 6.44
N PHE A 342 -3.22 -21.88 6.20
CA PHE A 342 -1.83 -21.94 6.68
C PHE A 342 -1.66 -21.41 8.12
N ILE A 343 -2.74 -21.04 8.81
CA ILE A 343 -2.67 -20.63 10.22
C ILE A 343 -2.54 -21.88 11.09
N GLY A 344 -1.32 -22.16 11.52
CA GLY A 344 -1.04 -23.28 12.40
C GLY A 344 0.44 -23.45 12.66
N GLY A 345 0.78 -23.98 13.84
CA GLY A 345 2.16 -24.28 14.21
C GLY A 345 2.91 -23.15 14.92
N ARG A 346 4.15 -23.45 15.31
CA ARG A 346 4.99 -22.59 16.15
C ARG A 346 5.34 -21.24 15.50
N SER A 347 5.47 -21.22 14.17
CA SER A 347 5.76 -20.01 13.40
C SER A 347 4.62 -18.98 13.46
N SER A 348 3.36 -19.44 13.43
CA SER A 348 2.19 -18.58 13.53
C SER A 348 2.15 -17.84 14.86
N ILE A 349 2.46 -18.54 15.95
CA ILE A 349 2.48 -17.95 17.30
C ILE A 349 3.54 -16.86 17.38
N ILE A 350 4.74 -17.09 16.82
CA ILE A 350 5.83 -16.12 16.80
C ILE A 350 5.45 -14.86 16.01
N ILE A 351 4.80 -15.02 14.86
CA ILE A 351 4.40 -13.89 14.03
C ILE A 351 3.29 -13.09 14.71
N GLN A 352 2.30 -13.77 15.30
CA GLN A 352 1.22 -13.14 16.06
C GLN A 352 1.75 -12.37 17.27
N THR A 353 2.66 -12.95 18.06
CA THR A 353 3.24 -12.27 19.22
C THR A 353 4.01 -11.03 18.80
N LEU A 354 4.74 -11.08 17.69
CA LEU A 354 5.49 -9.93 17.15
C LEU A 354 4.56 -8.82 16.68
N ILE A 355 3.47 -9.15 15.98
CA ILE A 355 2.51 -8.12 15.52
C ILE A 355 1.79 -7.48 16.70
N ILE A 356 1.31 -8.29 17.67
CA ILE A 356 0.68 -7.79 18.90
C ILE A 356 1.64 -6.86 19.65
N THR A 357 2.90 -7.28 19.78
CA THR A 357 3.94 -6.43 20.39
C THR A 357 4.14 -5.14 19.61
N GLY A 358 4.16 -5.19 18.28
CA GLY A 358 4.27 -4.01 17.42
C GLY A 358 3.13 -3.02 17.61
N ILE A 359 1.89 -3.51 17.69
CA ILE A 359 0.70 -2.66 17.92
C ILE A 359 0.76 -2.03 19.32
N ILE A 360 1.00 -2.83 20.36
CA ILE A 360 1.08 -2.34 21.74
C ILE A 360 2.23 -1.33 21.90
N SER A 361 3.40 -1.63 21.37
CA SER A 361 4.56 -0.73 21.45
C SER A 361 4.32 0.56 20.67
N LYS A 362 3.67 0.53 19.51
CA LYS A 362 3.31 1.74 18.75
C LYS A 362 2.31 2.61 19.52
N PHE A 363 1.30 2.00 20.11
CA PHE A 363 0.33 2.67 20.97
C PHE A 363 1.02 3.30 22.19
N CYS A 364 1.86 2.55 22.90
CA CYS A 364 2.58 3.05 24.07
C CYS A 364 3.61 4.13 23.70
N GLY A 365 4.36 3.97 22.61
CA GLY A 365 5.38 4.92 22.16
C GLY A 365 4.78 6.27 21.78
N THR A 366 3.65 6.26 21.05
CA THR A 366 2.90 7.47 20.73
C THR A 366 2.29 8.12 21.99
N LEU A 367 1.76 7.32 22.91
CA LEU A 367 1.11 7.83 24.12
C LEU A 367 2.12 8.48 25.07
N LEU A 368 3.24 7.81 25.32
CA LEU A 368 4.32 8.30 26.18
C LEU A 368 4.95 9.59 25.61
N SER A 369 5.22 9.62 24.30
CA SER A 369 5.76 10.81 23.65
C SER A 369 4.77 11.98 23.63
N ALA A 370 3.48 11.71 23.42
CA ALA A 370 2.42 12.73 23.47
C ALA A 370 2.30 13.36 24.86
N VAL A 371 2.27 12.54 25.92
CA VAL A 371 2.20 13.01 27.31
C VAL A 371 3.47 13.79 27.68
N TYR A 372 4.64 13.33 27.25
CA TYR A 372 5.91 14.05 27.47
C TYR A 372 5.93 15.43 26.79
N CYS A 373 5.27 15.57 25.65
CA CYS A 373 5.10 16.84 24.97
C CYS A 373 4.03 17.77 25.59
N GLY A 374 3.43 17.39 26.73
CA GLY A 374 2.44 18.21 27.44
C GLY A 374 1.01 18.10 26.90
N ILE A 375 0.72 17.11 26.05
CA ILE A 375 -0.64 16.84 25.55
C ILE A 375 -1.45 16.18 26.68
N PRO A 376 -2.69 16.63 26.97
CA PRO A 376 -3.50 16.04 28.03
C PRO A 376 -3.76 14.56 27.74
N PHE A 377 -3.81 13.75 28.80
CA PHE A 377 -3.82 12.28 28.70
C PHE A 377 -4.96 11.72 27.82
N ARG A 378 -6.15 12.34 27.86
CA ARG A 378 -7.28 11.94 27.02
C ARG A 378 -6.98 12.14 25.53
N ASP A 379 -6.41 13.28 25.18
CA ASP A 379 -6.07 13.61 23.80
C ASP A 379 -4.89 12.75 23.33
N ALA A 380 -3.92 12.47 24.21
CA ALA A 380 -2.83 11.54 23.94
C ALA A 380 -3.35 10.13 23.58
N ILE A 381 -4.33 9.60 24.31
CA ILE A 381 -4.98 8.32 23.97
C ILE A 381 -5.62 8.38 22.58
N THR A 382 -6.36 9.45 22.28
CA THR A 382 -7.00 9.59 20.96
C THR A 382 -5.97 9.65 19.83
N LEU A 383 -4.86 10.39 20.03
CA LEU A 383 -3.76 10.48 19.08
C LEU A 383 -3.10 9.12 18.85
N SER A 384 -2.87 8.36 19.91
CA SER A 384 -2.31 7.00 19.83
C SER A 384 -3.22 6.05 19.06
N CYS A 385 -4.53 6.09 19.28
CA CYS A 385 -5.49 5.32 18.50
C CYS A 385 -5.44 5.69 17.02
N ILE A 386 -5.43 6.99 16.70
CA ILE A 386 -5.34 7.50 15.32
C ILE A 386 -4.06 6.98 14.65
N MET A 387 -2.91 7.10 15.30
CA MET A 387 -1.61 6.67 14.76
C MET A 387 -1.50 5.15 14.57
N CYS A 388 -2.36 4.35 15.22
CA CYS A 388 -2.41 2.90 15.02
C CYS A 388 -3.25 2.47 13.81
N CYS A 389 -4.04 3.37 13.21
CA CYS A 389 -4.83 3.06 12.02
C CYS A 389 -3.94 2.63 10.85
N LYS A 390 -4.34 1.56 10.16
CA LYS A 390 -3.73 1.07 8.93
C LYS A 390 -4.77 1.10 7.80
N GLY A 391 -4.31 1.19 6.56
CA GLY A 391 -5.15 1.31 5.39
C GLY A 391 -4.56 0.66 4.15
N ILE A 392 -5.01 1.17 3.00
CA ILE A 392 -4.72 0.59 1.69
C ILE A 392 -3.24 0.70 1.29
N ILE A 393 -2.54 1.73 1.79
CA ILE A 393 -1.11 1.94 1.49
C ILE A 393 -0.26 0.90 2.20
N GLU A 394 -0.53 0.64 3.49
CA GLU A 394 0.12 -0.42 4.24
C GLU A 394 -0.10 -1.78 3.58
N VAL A 395 -1.32 -2.05 3.11
CA VAL A 395 -1.62 -3.27 2.34
C VAL A 395 -0.78 -3.36 1.07
N SER A 396 -0.64 -2.26 0.31
CA SER A 396 0.20 -2.24 -0.88
C SER A 396 1.67 -2.49 -0.57
N VAL A 397 2.21 -1.83 0.46
CA VAL A 397 3.58 -2.04 0.93
C VAL A 397 3.80 -3.52 1.22
N PHE A 398 2.90 -4.13 2.00
CA PHE A 398 2.99 -5.55 2.34
C PHE A 398 3.04 -6.47 1.10
N ILE A 399 2.20 -6.21 0.10
CA ILE A 399 2.16 -7.00 -1.14
C ILE A 399 3.46 -6.82 -1.94
N THR A 400 3.94 -5.58 -2.12
CA THR A 400 5.19 -5.31 -2.86
C THR A 400 6.38 -6.03 -2.23
N TYR A 401 6.52 -5.97 -0.90
CA TYR A 401 7.61 -6.65 -0.22
C TYR A 401 7.50 -8.17 -0.25
N LYS A 402 6.27 -8.71 -0.28
CA LYS A 402 6.04 -10.14 -0.48
C LYS A 402 6.50 -10.58 -1.87
N ASP A 403 6.24 -9.77 -2.90
CA ASP A 403 6.69 -10.05 -4.28
C ASP A 403 8.20 -10.00 -4.44
N TRP A 404 8.87 -9.11 -3.72
CA TRP A 404 10.34 -9.04 -3.72
C TRP A 404 11.00 -10.31 -3.15
N MET A 405 10.20 -11.27 -2.63
CA MET A 405 10.63 -12.63 -2.27
C MET A 405 11.90 -12.68 -1.40
N VAL A 406 12.15 -11.65 -0.57
CA VAL A 406 13.37 -11.63 0.23
C VAL A 406 13.28 -12.65 1.37
N HIS A 407 12.11 -12.93 1.97
CA HIS A 407 11.95 -14.03 2.94
C HIS A 407 10.54 -14.63 2.94
N GLN A 408 10.40 -15.88 3.41
CA GLN A 408 9.12 -16.57 3.68
C GLN A 408 8.26 -15.74 4.65
N ILE A 409 7.53 -14.77 4.10
CA ILE A 409 6.52 -14.02 4.82
C ILE A 409 5.24 -14.84 4.69
N SER A 410 4.88 -15.48 5.79
CA SER A 410 3.66 -16.26 5.85
C SER A 410 2.45 -15.40 5.47
N LEU A 411 1.47 -16.01 4.79
CA LEU A 411 0.18 -15.44 4.39
C LEU A 411 -0.67 -14.93 5.59
N GLN A 412 -0.18 -15.13 6.81
CA GLN A 412 -0.82 -14.83 8.09
C GLN A 412 -0.78 -13.34 8.46
N LEU A 413 0.08 -12.54 7.82
CA LEU A 413 0.27 -11.13 8.20
C LEU A 413 -0.97 -10.26 8.00
N PHE A 414 -1.84 -10.64 7.06
CA PHE A 414 -2.97 -9.81 6.67
C PHE A 414 -4.08 -9.78 7.72
N ILE A 415 -4.17 -10.82 8.55
CA ILE A 415 -5.28 -11.01 9.51
C ILE A 415 -5.12 -10.11 10.73
N VAL A 416 -3.89 -9.71 11.06
CA VAL A 416 -3.60 -8.88 12.25
C VAL A 416 -3.42 -7.40 11.88
N LEU A 417 -3.65 -7.03 10.61
CA LEU A 417 -3.64 -5.63 10.14
C LEU A 417 -5.01 -4.97 10.20
N PHE A 418 -6.03 -5.74 10.57
CA PHE A 418 -7.43 -5.38 10.72
C PHE A 418 -7.94 -5.95 12.04
#